data_AF-A0A1C6RSL2-F1
#
_entry.id   AF-A0A1C6RSL2-F1
#
_cell.length_a   1.000
_cell.length_b   1.000
_cell.length_c   1.000
_cell.angle_alpha   90.00
_cell.angle_beta   90.00
_cell.angle_gamma   90.00
#
_symmetry.space_group_name_H-M   'P 1'
#
loop_
_entity.id
_entity.type
_entity.pdbx_description
1 polymer ?
#
loop_
_entity_poly.entity_id
_entity_poly.type
_entity_poly.pdbx_seq_one_letter_code
_entity_poly.pdbx_strand_id
1 'polypeptide(L)'
;MKGDPVTATDGTATGWRARWVKRENERRRTAYEAALQEWRRRDDELRRIYARAEEPAEPAEPAAALPLPLDDDEVLVAVQPSAELVEVTARHTAGLPAPELTVVPVEDTGRPPRLPKGVMVVDAGMAVITDRRLILVGRSGIREWPYEWLAGVAHHAKLPLSLLHPHGRGRIQGVAVPHANASAFRLRLTLAYAEAVGEREALLDRLDEAVVAHWHKQPEVPAPATPAEAPAAARLARPVLVAAVAVLVALAATAGAVRWSALDRPVVGMEMDGGVDGDPTDPGEPSPSTGLGTPVSSTPTISPGATGTPVPGRPDPGTTAPTAGPGASGEPNPGRGGPSFSPPQPPDPGDTGNPQPSPSASSPSPIPADRCGAPENPYNYNYCGGSRIYDPEADVCSYFACVETFWEGNGYMVLCNDGLVSMTGMGTQPCGGHGGTKQDVYDA
;
A
#
# COMPACT_ATOMS: atom_id res chain seq x y z
N MET A 1 5.62 -9.08 -79.38
CA MET A 1 4.80 -9.17 -78.15
C MET A 1 5.71 -9.59 -77.02
N LYS A 2 6.07 -8.64 -76.16
CA LYS A 2 6.95 -8.83 -75.01
C LYS A 2 6.04 -9.16 -73.83
N GLY A 3 6.13 -10.37 -73.30
CA GLY A 3 5.30 -10.81 -72.18
C GLY A 3 5.83 -10.23 -70.88
N ASP A 4 4.96 -9.52 -70.16
CA ASP A 4 5.21 -9.13 -68.78
C ASP A 4 5.03 -10.34 -67.85
N PRO A 5 5.97 -10.62 -66.93
CA PRO A 5 5.77 -11.62 -65.90
C PRO A 5 4.82 -11.07 -64.83
N VAL A 6 3.64 -11.68 -64.73
CA VAL A 6 2.68 -11.47 -63.65
C VAL A 6 3.37 -11.77 -62.31
N THR A 7 3.49 -10.73 -61.48
CA THR A 7 3.95 -10.77 -60.09
C THR A 7 2.98 -11.58 -59.22
N ALA A 8 3.18 -12.90 -59.17
CA ALA A 8 2.46 -13.79 -58.27
C ALA A 8 3.25 -14.02 -56.97
N THR A 9 3.35 -13.03 -56.07
CA THR A 9 3.90 -13.29 -54.71
C THR A 9 3.42 -12.40 -53.55
N ASP A 10 2.64 -11.34 -53.76
CA ASP A 10 2.31 -10.42 -52.64
C ASP A 10 1.13 -10.82 -51.76
N GLY A 11 0.21 -11.65 -52.25
CA GLY A 11 -1.00 -12.02 -51.51
C GLY A 11 -0.74 -12.89 -50.27
N THR A 12 0.29 -13.75 -50.29
CA THR A 12 0.61 -14.66 -49.18
C THR A 12 1.55 -14.03 -48.15
N ALA A 13 2.44 -13.13 -48.58
CA ALA A 13 3.37 -12.37 -47.72
C ALA A 13 2.63 -11.36 -46.84
N THR A 14 1.52 -10.80 -47.33
CA THR A 14 0.67 -9.86 -46.57
C THR A 14 -0.23 -10.59 -45.57
N GLY A 15 -0.74 -11.77 -45.94
CA GLY A 15 -1.68 -12.53 -45.11
C GLY A 15 -1.10 -13.08 -43.80
N TRP A 16 0.15 -13.54 -43.76
CA TRP A 16 0.75 -14.04 -42.51
C TRP A 16 1.10 -12.92 -41.53
N ARG A 17 1.54 -11.76 -42.03
CA ARG A 17 1.80 -10.57 -41.22
C ARG A 17 0.52 -10.05 -40.59
N ALA A 18 -0.58 -9.97 -41.35
CA ALA A 18 -1.89 -9.60 -40.80
C ALA A 18 -2.35 -10.54 -39.68
N ARG A 19 -2.16 -11.87 -39.84
CA ARG A 19 -2.46 -12.85 -38.78
C ARG A 19 -1.55 -12.72 -37.56
N TRP A 20 -0.28 -12.37 -37.76
CA TRP A 20 0.63 -12.09 -36.65
C TRP A 20 0.19 -10.84 -35.89
N VAL A 21 -0.07 -9.73 -36.59
CA VAL A 21 -0.56 -8.48 -36.00
C VAL A 21 -1.82 -8.71 -35.17
N LYS A 22 -2.79 -9.48 -35.70
CA LYS A 22 -4.01 -9.81 -34.96
C LYS A 22 -3.71 -10.52 -33.63
N ARG A 23 -2.86 -11.56 -33.66
CA ARG A 23 -2.50 -12.33 -32.45
C ARG A 23 -1.68 -11.50 -31.46
N GLU A 24 -0.77 -10.68 -31.95
CA GLU A 24 0.07 -9.83 -31.11
C GLU A 24 -0.78 -8.73 -30.44
N ASN A 25 -1.68 -8.09 -31.17
CA ASN A 25 -2.62 -7.12 -30.60
C ASN A 25 -3.56 -7.77 -29.58
N GLU A 26 -4.05 -8.99 -29.86
CA GLU A 26 -4.86 -9.75 -28.90
C GLU A 26 -4.06 -10.05 -27.62
N ARG A 27 -2.82 -10.51 -27.74
CA ARG A 27 -1.92 -10.74 -26.59
C ARG A 27 -1.66 -9.46 -25.79
N ARG A 28 -1.30 -8.36 -26.46
CA ARG A 28 -1.06 -7.04 -25.82
C ARG A 28 -2.30 -6.56 -25.10
N ARG A 29 -3.48 -6.69 -25.72
CA ARG A 29 -4.77 -6.33 -25.11
C ARG A 29 -5.07 -7.18 -23.88
N THR A 30 -4.94 -8.50 -23.95
CA THR A 30 -5.17 -9.37 -22.79
C THR A 30 -4.20 -9.06 -21.64
N ALA A 31 -2.94 -8.78 -21.93
CA ALA A 31 -1.97 -8.36 -20.91
C ALA A 31 -2.33 -7.01 -20.28
N TYR A 32 -2.73 -6.03 -21.09
CA TYR A 32 -3.21 -4.73 -20.63
C TYR A 32 -4.47 -4.86 -19.77
N GLU A 33 -5.46 -5.64 -20.20
CA GLU A 33 -6.69 -5.87 -19.44
C GLU A 33 -6.39 -6.51 -18.07
N ALA A 34 -5.50 -7.51 -18.02
CA ALA A 34 -5.08 -8.14 -16.76
C ALA A 34 -4.37 -7.14 -15.83
N ALA A 35 -3.44 -6.33 -16.37
CA ALA A 35 -2.75 -5.30 -15.60
C ALA A 35 -3.71 -4.21 -15.09
N LEU A 36 -4.68 -3.80 -15.92
CA LEU A 36 -5.68 -2.80 -15.56
C LEU A 36 -6.61 -3.30 -14.46
N GLN A 37 -7.01 -4.57 -14.49
CA GLN A 37 -7.81 -5.19 -13.42
C GLN A 37 -7.05 -5.25 -12.10
N GLU A 38 -5.77 -5.62 -12.14
CA GLU A 38 -4.91 -5.61 -10.95
C GLU A 38 -4.75 -4.21 -10.37
N TRP A 39 -4.51 -3.22 -11.23
CA TRP A 39 -4.41 -1.82 -10.84
C TRP A 39 -5.71 -1.30 -10.20
N ARG A 40 -6.88 -1.63 -10.78
CA ARG A 40 -8.19 -1.26 -10.22
C ARG A 40 -8.46 -1.90 -8.86
N ARG A 41 -8.15 -3.20 -8.71
CA ARG A 41 -8.30 -3.90 -7.43
C ARG A 41 -7.50 -3.21 -6.32
N ARG A 42 -6.27 -2.80 -6.63
CA ARG A 42 -5.41 -2.08 -5.69
C ARG A 42 -5.88 -0.64 -5.43
N ASP A 43 -6.41 0.03 -6.44
CA ASP A 43 -7.03 1.37 -6.32
C ASP A 43 -8.22 1.33 -5.35
N ASP A 44 -9.13 0.36 -5.53
CA ASP A 44 -10.28 0.15 -4.64
C ASP A 44 -9.86 -0.18 -3.20
N GLU A 45 -8.79 -0.96 -3.03
CA GLU A 45 -8.25 -1.27 -1.71
C GLU A 45 -7.64 -0.05 -1.02
N LEU A 46 -6.85 0.75 -1.74
CA LEU A 46 -6.29 2.00 -1.21
C LEU A 46 -7.37 3.00 -0.84
N ARG A 47 -8.40 3.19 -1.68
CA ARG A 47 -9.53 4.07 -1.35
C ARG A 47 -10.31 3.61 -0.12
N ARG A 48 -10.53 2.29 0.04
CA ARG A 48 -11.15 1.75 1.26
C ARG A 48 -10.31 1.99 2.50
N ILE A 49 -8.99 1.88 2.38
CA ILE A 49 -8.07 2.16 3.48
C ILE A 49 -8.13 3.64 3.86
N TYR A 50 -8.08 4.53 2.87
CA TYR A 50 -8.16 5.97 3.05
C TYR A 50 -9.47 6.38 3.73
N ALA A 51 -10.62 5.98 3.16
CA ALA A 51 -11.94 6.30 3.73
C ALA A 51 -12.09 5.82 5.18
N ARG A 52 -11.57 4.62 5.49
CA ARG A 52 -11.62 4.07 6.85
C ARG A 52 -10.64 4.78 7.80
N ALA A 53 -9.56 5.36 7.30
CA ALA A 53 -8.63 6.15 8.11
C ALA A 53 -9.19 7.54 8.43
N GLU A 54 -10.01 8.12 7.54
CA GLU A 54 -10.67 9.42 7.77
C GLU A 54 -11.80 9.32 8.81
N GLU A 55 -12.51 8.21 8.84
CA GLU A 55 -13.55 7.96 9.85
C GLU A 55 -12.95 8.09 11.27
N PRO A 56 -13.60 8.87 12.17
CA PRO A 56 -13.23 8.89 13.58
C PRO A 56 -13.28 7.48 14.16
N ALA A 57 -12.36 7.17 15.07
CA ALA A 57 -12.40 5.91 15.80
C ALA A 57 -13.68 5.83 16.63
N GLU A 58 -14.66 5.04 16.16
CA GLU A 58 -15.81 4.66 16.96
C GLU A 58 -15.33 3.75 18.10
N PRO A 59 -15.70 4.02 19.37
CA PRO A 59 -15.38 3.16 20.49
C PRO A 59 -15.89 1.74 20.20
N ALA A 60 -15.01 0.74 20.22
CA ALA A 60 -15.47 -0.63 20.03
C ALA A 60 -16.38 -1.07 21.18
N GLU A 61 -17.29 -2.02 20.89
CA GLU A 61 -18.13 -2.65 21.89
C GLU A 61 -17.31 -3.15 23.09
N PRO A 62 -17.85 -3.07 24.32
CA PRO A 62 -17.10 -3.36 25.53
C PRO A 62 -16.48 -4.75 25.49
N ALA A 63 -15.21 -4.83 25.92
CA ALA A 63 -14.32 -5.99 25.91
C ALA A 63 -14.76 -7.16 26.82
N ALA A 64 -16.07 -7.33 27.07
CA ALA A 64 -16.66 -8.22 28.06
C ALA A 64 -16.36 -9.73 27.88
N ALA A 65 -15.68 -10.12 26.80
CA ALA A 65 -15.29 -11.50 26.52
C ALA A 65 -13.78 -11.72 26.33
N LEU A 66 -12.93 -10.69 26.48
CA LEU A 66 -11.48 -10.87 26.33
C LEU A 66 -10.87 -11.42 27.62
N PRO A 67 -10.04 -12.49 27.56
CA PRO A 67 -9.34 -13.05 28.72
C PRO A 67 -8.10 -12.21 29.07
N LEU A 68 -8.24 -10.89 29.07
CA LEU A 68 -7.14 -9.94 29.22
C LEU A 68 -7.62 -8.72 30.02
N PRO A 69 -6.90 -8.33 31.09
CA PRO A 69 -7.21 -7.08 31.78
C PRO A 69 -6.83 -5.89 30.89
N LEU A 70 -7.80 -5.03 30.61
CA LEU A 70 -7.59 -3.71 30.03
C LEU A 70 -7.75 -2.66 31.13
N ASP A 71 -7.05 -1.53 31.01
CA ASP A 71 -7.26 -0.41 31.92
C ASP A 71 -8.66 0.20 31.73
N ASP A 72 -9.21 0.87 32.75
CA ASP A 72 -10.61 1.36 32.76
C ASP A 72 -10.95 2.32 31.60
N ASP A 73 -9.93 2.94 31.00
CA ASP A 73 -10.03 3.89 29.90
C ASP A 73 -9.27 3.43 28.64
N GLU A 74 -8.78 2.19 28.61
CA GLU A 74 -8.17 1.59 27.42
C GLU A 74 -9.25 1.07 26.47
N VAL A 75 -9.21 1.52 25.22
CA VAL A 75 -10.22 1.20 24.20
C VAL A 75 -9.71 0.07 23.31
N LEU A 76 -10.50 -0.99 23.21
CA LEU A 76 -10.24 -2.06 22.25
C LEU A 76 -10.44 -1.53 20.82
N VAL A 77 -9.45 -1.67 19.95
CA VAL A 77 -9.56 -1.29 18.53
C VAL A 77 -9.89 -2.50 17.68
N ALA A 78 -9.19 -3.62 17.90
CA ALA A 78 -9.45 -4.86 17.16
C ALA A 78 -8.87 -6.10 17.81
N VAL A 79 -9.45 -7.24 17.44
CA VAL A 79 -8.97 -8.56 17.80
C VAL A 79 -8.66 -9.35 16.54
N GLN A 80 -7.43 -9.84 16.41
CA GLN A 80 -6.95 -10.64 15.30
C GLN A 80 -6.60 -12.05 15.78
N PRO A 81 -7.46 -13.06 15.52
CA PRO A 81 -7.13 -14.45 15.79
C PRO A 81 -6.05 -14.96 14.82
N SER A 82 -5.41 -16.06 15.18
CA SER A 82 -4.40 -16.75 14.37
C SER A 82 -3.20 -15.86 14.01
N ALA A 83 -2.80 -15.01 14.96
CA ALA A 83 -1.61 -14.17 14.86
C ALA A 83 -0.37 -14.97 15.29
N GLU A 84 0.71 -14.81 14.55
CA GLU A 84 2.02 -15.41 14.83
C GLU A 84 2.98 -14.35 15.34
N LEU A 85 3.63 -14.62 16.48
CA LEU A 85 4.73 -13.80 16.97
C LEU A 85 5.98 -14.12 16.17
N VAL A 86 6.59 -13.07 15.65
CA VAL A 86 7.79 -13.16 14.85
C VAL A 86 8.92 -12.40 15.55
N GLU A 87 10.11 -13.00 15.57
CA GLU A 87 11.33 -12.36 16.06
C GLU A 87 12.37 -12.23 14.94
N VAL A 88 12.99 -11.06 14.86
CA VAL A 88 14.14 -10.81 13.99
C VAL A 88 15.41 -11.18 14.75
N THR A 89 16.03 -12.29 14.36
CA THR A 89 17.20 -12.85 15.05
C THR A 89 18.53 -12.41 14.45
N ALA A 90 18.55 -12.02 13.17
CA ALA A 90 19.76 -11.52 12.52
C ALA A 90 19.92 -10.01 12.74
N ARG A 91 21.15 -9.59 13.07
CA ARG A 91 21.51 -8.17 13.24
C ARG A 91 21.36 -7.35 11.96
N HIS A 92 21.44 -8.01 10.81
CA HIS A 92 21.21 -7.43 9.49
C HIS A 92 20.36 -8.39 8.67
N THR A 93 19.06 -8.12 8.64
CA THR A 93 18.14 -8.83 7.75
C THR A 93 17.86 -7.92 6.57
N ALA A 94 18.45 -8.23 5.41
CA ALA A 94 18.17 -7.49 4.19
C ALA A 94 16.68 -7.59 3.84
N GLY A 95 16.07 -6.45 3.47
CA GLY A 95 14.68 -6.39 3.03
C GLY A 95 13.63 -6.28 4.13
N LEU A 96 14.02 -6.07 5.40
CA LEU A 96 13.04 -5.62 6.39
C LEU A 96 12.68 -4.16 6.15
N PRO A 97 11.38 -3.81 6.21
CA PRO A 97 10.95 -2.42 6.10
C PRO A 97 11.46 -1.61 7.29
N ALA A 98 11.79 -0.35 7.03
CA ALA A 98 12.04 0.64 8.07
C ALA A 98 10.69 1.09 8.68
N PRO A 99 10.66 1.56 9.94
CA PRO A 99 9.47 2.15 10.51
C PRO A 99 9.07 3.36 9.66
N GLU A 100 7.86 3.30 9.14
CA GLU A 100 7.25 4.37 8.35
C GLU A 100 5.75 4.32 8.62
N LEU A 101 5.15 5.50 8.75
CA LEU A 101 3.72 5.66 8.98
C LEU A 101 2.93 5.41 7.69
N THR A 102 3.10 4.22 7.10
CA THR A 102 2.51 3.86 5.80
C THR A 102 1.71 2.58 5.91
N VAL A 103 0.49 2.60 5.37
CA VAL A 103 -0.33 1.39 5.21
C VAL A 103 -0.22 0.91 3.77
N VAL A 104 0.60 -0.11 3.55
CA VAL A 104 0.75 -0.71 2.23
C VAL A 104 -0.18 -1.92 2.11
N PRO A 105 -1.11 -1.96 1.13
CA PRO A 105 -1.87 -3.17 0.83
C PRO A 105 -0.94 -4.33 0.51
N VAL A 106 -1.22 -5.53 1.04
CA VAL A 106 -0.38 -6.69 0.78
C VAL A 106 -0.47 -7.09 -0.69
N GLU A 107 0.67 -7.14 -1.37
CA GLU A 107 0.73 -7.63 -2.74
C GLU A 107 0.40 -9.13 -2.79
N ASP A 108 -0.63 -9.51 -3.55
CA ASP A 108 -0.93 -10.91 -3.84
C ASP A 108 0.05 -11.44 -4.89
N THR A 109 1.08 -12.14 -4.41
CA THR A 109 2.12 -12.69 -5.28
C THR A 109 1.76 -14.09 -5.83
N GLY A 110 0.59 -14.64 -5.50
CA GLY A 110 0.16 -15.98 -5.93
C GLY A 110 1.03 -17.14 -5.42
N ARG A 111 2.05 -16.85 -4.60
CA ARG A 111 2.98 -17.83 -4.03
C ARG A 111 2.86 -17.80 -2.51
N PRO A 112 2.89 -18.98 -1.83
CA PRO A 112 2.89 -18.99 -0.38
C PRO A 112 4.07 -18.17 0.16
N PRO A 113 3.81 -17.16 1.00
CA PRO A 113 4.83 -16.29 1.53
C PRO A 113 5.82 -17.09 2.37
N ARG A 114 7.12 -16.94 2.10
CA ARG A 114 8.19 -17.45 2.96
C ARG A 114 8.75 -16.30 3.77
N LEU A 115 8.94 -16.51 5.06
CA LEU A 115 9.56 -15.51 5.92
C LEU A 115 10.99 -15.21 5.45
N PRO A 116 11.46 -13.95 5.56
CA PRO A 116 12.83 -13.58 5.22
C PRO A 116 13.83 -14.37 6.07
N LYS A 117 15.05 -14.55 5.55
CA LYS A 117 16.13 -15.16 6.35
C LYS A 117 16.37 -14.33 7.62
N GLY A 118 16.54 -14.98 8.77
CA GLY A 118 16.74 -14.28 10.05
C GLY A 118 15.45 -13.79 10.70
N VAL A 119 14.29 -14.18 10.17
CA VAL A 119 12.96 -13.95 10.73
C VAL A 119 12.36 -15.30 11.07
N MET A 120 11.88 -15.49 12.30
CA MET A 120 11.30 -16.76 12.73
C MET A 120 10.05 -16.57 13.59
N VAL A 121 9.09 -17.47 13.42
CA VAL A 121 7.92 -17.57 14.29
C VAL A 121 8.36 -18.20 15.61
N VAL A 122 8.04 -17.55 16.72
CA VAL A 122 8.39 -18.00 18.07
C VAL A 122 7.18 -18.32 18.94
N ASP A 123 5.99 -17.81 18.58
CA ASP A 123 4.73 -18.11 19.25
C ASP A 123 3.54 -17.88 18.29
N ALA A 124 2.36 -18.33 18.68
CA ALA A 124 1.12 -18.09 17.95
C ALA A 124 -0.08 -18.00 18.90
N GLY A 125 -1.08 -17.20 18.53
CA GLY A 125 -2.28 -16.99 19.31
C GLY A 125 -3.15 -15.87 18.74
N MET A 126 -3.49 -14.88 19.55
CA MET A 126 -4.36 -13.77 19.20
C MET A 126 -3.64 -12.45 19.43
N ALA A 127 -3.70 -11.55 18.46
CA ALA A 127 -3.26 -10.17 18.61
C ALA A 127 -4.46 -9.28 18.94
N VAL A 128 -4.29 -8.40 19.93
CA VAL A 128 -5.29 -7.44 20.40
C VAL A 128 -4.68 -6.06 20.23
N ILE A 129 -5.32 -5.22 19.43
CA ILE A 129 -4.93 -3.84 19.19
C ILE A 129 -5.81 -2.98 20.08
N THR A 130 -5.21 -2.16 20.93
CA THR A 130 -5.88 -1.11 21.71
C THR A 130 -5.43 0.26 21.23
N ASP A 131 -6.00 1.32 21.79
CA ASP A 131 -5.58 2.70 21.61
C ASP A 131 -4.21 3.02 22.25
N ARG A 132 -3.64 2.10 23.04
CA ARG A 132 -2.37 2.32 23.78
C ARG A 132 -1.27 1.34 23.45
N ARG A 133 -1.63 0.12 23.05
CA ARG A 133 -0.67 -0.97 22.87
C ARG A 133 -1.18 -2.04 21.94
N LEU A 134 -0.21 -2.77 21.40
CA LEU A 134 -0.46 -4.07 20.79
C LEU A 134 -0.17 -5.16 21.82
N ILE A 135 -1.05 -6.14 21.92
CA ILE A 135 -0.92 -7.25 22.87
C ILE A 135 -1.04 -8.54 22.09
N LEU A 136 -0.15 -9.50 22.34
CA LEU A 136 -0.25 -10.84 21.81
C LEU A 136 -0.46 -11.83 22.95
N VAL A 137 -1.60 -12.51 22.93
CA VAL A 137 -1.93 -13.61 23.81
C VAL A 137 -1.57 -14.91 23.09
N GLY A 138 -0.36 -15.41 23.36
CA GLY A 138 0.19 -16.62 22.75
C GLY A 138 0.12 -17.83 23.68
N ARG A 139 0.68 -18.96 23.23
CA ARG A 139 0.79 -20.17 24.07
C ARG A 139 1.85 -20.04 25.15
N SER A 140 2.87 -19.22 24.91
CA SER A 140 3.99 -19.03 25.84
C SER A 140 3.72 -17.94 26.87
N GLY A 141 2.58 -17.24 26.76
CA GLY A 141 2.18 -16.16 27.64
C GLY A 141 1.68 -14.94 26.87
N ILE A 142 1.56 -13.82 27.60
CA ILE A 142 1.15 -12.52 27.08
C ILE A 142 2.40 -11.70 26.79
N ARG A 143 2.43 -11.03 25.64
CA ARG A 143 3.44 -10.01 25.31
C ARG A 143 2.76 -8.71 24.92
N GLU A 144 3.36 -7.61 25.31
CA GLU A 144 2.77 -6.28 25.16
C GLU A 144 3.80 -5.33 24.57
N TRP A 145 3.33 -4.45 23.69
CA TRP A 145 4.09 -3.37 23.10
C TRP A 145 3.31 -2.07 23.24
N PRO A 146 3.54 -1.31 24.33
CA PRO A 146 3.07 0.08 24.45
C PRO A 146 3.55 0.91 23.27
N TYR A 147 2.65 1.68 22.66
CA TYR A 147 3.00 2.50 21.48
C TYR A 147 4.05 3.55 21.82
N GLU A 148 4.02 4.10 23.03
CA GLU A 148 5.06 5.01 23.55
C GLU A 148 6.48 4.41 23.55
N TRP A 149 6.62 3.08 23.55
CA TRP A 149 7.92 2.41 23.52
C TRP A 149 8.41 2.12 22.10
N LEU A 150 7.54 2.28 21.10
CA LEU A 150 7.84 2.04 19.70
C LEU A 150 8.30 3.32 19.01
N ALA A 151 9.47 3.27 18.38
CA ALA A 151 9.89 4.26 17.39
C ALA A 151 9.06 4.21 16.10
N GLY A 152 8.33 3.11 15.89
CA GLY A 152 7.38 3.00 14.79
C GLY A 152 6.95 1.58 14.50
N VAL A 153 5.97 1.49 13.60
CA VAL A 153 5.47 0.25 13.01
C VAL A 153 5.93 0.21 11.55
N ALA A 154 6.25 -0.98 11.06
CA ALA A 154 6.64 -1.18 9.66
C ALA A 154 5.89 -2.36 9.05
N HIS A 155 5.53 -2.27 7.77
CA HIS A 155 4.77 -3.33 7.09
C HIS A 155 5.54 -3.88 5.90
N HIS A 156 5.65 -5.19 5.81
CA HIS A 156 6.35 -5.81 4.69
C HIS A 156 5.45 -5.83 3.42
N ALA A 157 5.87 -5.21 2.31
CA ALA A 157 5.02 -5.06 1.11
C ALA A 157 4.38 -6.39 0.61
N LYS A 158 5.12 -7.50 0.66
CA LYS A 158 4.72 -8.80 0.07
C LYS A 158 4.32 -9.90 1.07
N LEU A 159 4.48 -9.66 2.36
CA LEU A 159 4.27 -10.68 3.39
C LEU A 159 3.26 -10.12 4.38
N PRO A 160 2.34 -10.90 4.95
CA PRO A 160 1.37 -10.40 5.93
C PRO A 160 2.02 -10.23 7.32
N LEU A 161 3.14 -9.51 7.35
CA LEU A 161 4.02 -9.27 8.50
C LEU A 161 4.07 -7.78 8.79
N SER A 162 3.87 -7.44 10.06
CA SER A 162 4.08 -6.11 10.65
C SER A 162 5.20 -6.19 11.69
N LEU A 163 6.17 -5.29 11.63
CA LEU A 163 7.28 -5.19 12.57
C LEU A 163 7.06 -4.01 13.52
N LEU A 164 7.48 -4.20 14.76
CA LEU A 164 7.40 -3.27 15.87
C LEU A 164 8.83 -2.86 16.21
N HIS A 165 9.16 -1.61 15.94
CA HIS A 165 10.51 -1.07 16.13
C HIS A 165 10.57 -0.34 17.47
N PRO A 166 11.32 -0.83 18.48
CA PRO A 166 11.47 -0.12 19.74
C PRO A 166 12.39 1.12 19.62
N HIS A 167 12.22 2.12 20.48
CA HIS A 167 13.09 3.32 20.54
C HIS A 167 14.56 3.01 20.88
N GLY A 168 14.85 1.88 21.51
CA GLY A 168 16.18 1.51 22.00
C GLY A 168 16.87 0.38 21.24
N ARG A 169 17.91 -0.19 21.83
CA ARG A 169 18.65 -1.37 21.32
C ARG A 169 17.87 -2.69 21.47
N GLY A 170 16.54 -2.62 21.50
CA GLY A 170 15.67 -3.78 21.62
C GLY A 170 15.70 -4.63 20.36
N ARG A 171 15.30 -5.90 20.49
CA ARG A 171 15.09 -6.76 19.31
C ARG A 171 13.83 -6.31 18.59
N ILE A 172 13.89 -6.26 17.27
CA ILE A 172 12.70 -6.05 16.45
C ILE A 172 11.86 -7.32 16.54
N GLN A 173 10.61 -7.13 16.96
CA GLN A 173 9.58 -8.16 16.98
C GLN A 173 8.48 -7.79 15.99
N GLY A 174 7.61 -8.72 15.69
CA GLY A 174 6.53 -8.47 14.76
C GLY A 174 5.39 -9.44 14.92
N VAL A 175 4.30 -9.13 14.24
CA VAL A 175 3.13 -9.97 14.16
C VAL A 175 2.88 -10.31 12.70
N ALA A 176 2.83 -11.62 12.41
CA ALA A 176 2.32 -12.11 11.16
C ALA A 176 0.86 -12.56 11.33
N VAL A 177 0.02 -12.28 10.34
CA VAL A 177 -1.41 -12.59 10.36
C VAL A 177 -1.82 -13.34 9.10
N PRO A 178 -3.00 -13.98 9.05
CA PRO A 178 -3.49 -14.58 7.82
C PRO A 178 -3.57 -13.53 6.71
N HIS A 179 -3.18 -13.91 5.48
CA HIS A 179 -3.11 -12.98 4.35
C HIS A 179 -4.44 -12.24 4.09
N ALA A 180 -5.57 -12.94 4.26
CA ALA A 180 -6.90 -12.36 4.10
C ALA A 180 -7.21 -11.20 5.06
N ASN A 181 -6.52 -11.14 6.20
CA ASN A 181 -6.75 -10.12 7.24
C ASN A 181 -5.65 -9.07 7.28
N ALA A 182 -4.59 -9.22 6.48
CA ALA A 182 -3.37 -8.46 6.64
C ALA A 182 -3.54 -6.96 6.38
N SER A 183 -4.23 -6.56 5.31
CA SER A 183 -4.49 -5.13 5.03
C SER A 183 -5.33 -4.47 6.13
N ALA A 184 -6.37 -5.15 6.60
CA ALA A 184 -7.22 -4.65 7.67
C ALA A 184 -6.47 -4.56 9.01
N PHE A 185 -5.63 -5.55 9.33
CA PHE A 185 -4.77 -5.52 10.53
C PHE A 185 -3.75 -4.37 10.47
N ARG A 186 -3.10 -4.16 9.32
CA ARG A 186 -2.15 -3.06 9.11
C ARG A 186 -2.77 -1.70 9.33
N LEU A 187 -3.91 -1.45 8.71
CA LEU A 187 -4.62 -0.19 8.86
C LEU A 187 -4.96 0.05 10.33
N ARG A 188 -5.58 -0.92 11.01
CA ARG A 188 -5.99 -0.77 12.41
C ARG A 188 -4.81 -0.55 13.34
N LEU A 189 -3.71 -1.29 13.15
CA LEU A 189 -2.51 -1.15 13.96
C LEU A 189 -1.84 0.21 13.75
N THR A 190 -1.71 0.65 12.50
CA THR A 190 -1.05 1.91 12.18
C THR A 190 -1.89 3.11 12.55
N LEU A 191 -3.22 3.04 12.40
CA LEU A 191 -4.12 4.09 12.86
C LEU A 191 -4.09 4.21 14.39
N ALA A 192 -4.19 3.10 15.11
CA ALA A 192 -4.11 3.11 16.58
C ALA A 192 -2.74 3.64 17.07
N TYR A 193 -1.65 3.23 16.42
CA TYR A 193 -0.32 3.79 16.69
C TYR A 193 -0.27 5.30 16.41
N ALA A 194 -0.74 5.75 15.24
CA ALA A 194 -0.72 7.15 14.83
C ALA A 194 -1.55 8.04 15.78
N GLU A 195 -2.74 7.58 16.17
CA GLU A 195 -3.58 8.29 17.13
C GLU A 195 -2.90 8.41 18.49
N ALA A 196 -2.30 7.33 18.99
CA ALA A 196 -1.61 7.32 20.29
C ALA A 196 -0.39 8.25 20.34
N VAL A 197 0.31 8.42 19.21
CA VAL A 197 1.48 9.32 19.13
C VAL A 197 1.16 10.72 18.59
N GLY A 198 -0.10 10.99 18.23
CA GLY A 198 -0.55 12.29 17.72
C GLY A 198 -0.21 12.56 16.24
N GLU A 199 0.06 11.52 15.46
CA GLU A 199 0.51 11.58 14.05
C GLU A 199 -0.59 11.17 13.06
N ARG A 200 -1.88 11.29 13.44
CA ARG A 200 -3.00 10.88 12.57
C ARG A 200 -3.05 11.69 11.27
N GLU A 201 -2.83 13.00 11.33
CA GLU A 201 -2.81 13.85 10.14
C GLU A 201 -1.66 13.45 9.19
N ALA A 202 -0.46 13.21 9.73
CA ALA A 202 0.67 12.72 8.94
C ALA A 202 0.38 11.36 8.28
N LEU A 203 -0.40 10.48 8.93
CA LEU A 203 -0.84 9.22 8.31
C LEU A 203 -1.76 9.48 7.12
N LEU A 204 -2.72 10.40 7.24
CA LEU A 204 -3.65 10.74 6.15
C LEU A 204 -2.90 11.35 4.97
N ASP A 205 -1.96 12.25 5.20
CA ASP A 205 -1.10 12.82 4.15
C ASP A 205 -0.31 11.73 3.41
N ARG A 206 0.21 10.74 4.12
CA ARG A 206 0.93 9.61 3.51
C ARG A 206 0.01 8.68 2.72
N LEU A 207 -1.25 8.52 3.15
CA LEU A 207 -2.22 7.75 2.40
C LEU A 207 -2.63 8.49 1.12
N ASP A 208 -2.78 9.81 1.15
CA ASP A 208 -3.03 10.62 -0.04
C ASP A 208 -1.87 10.51 -1.05
N GLU A 209 -0.61 10.67 -0.58
CA GLU A 209 0.58 10.46 -1.41
C GLU A 209 0.59 9.05 -2.04
N ALA A 210 0.17 8.03 -1.29
CA ALA A 210 0.09 6.66 -1.80
C ALA A 210 -0.99 6.49 -2.87
N VAL A 211 -2.14 7.15 -2.74
CA VAL A 211 -3.21 7.16 -3.75
C VAL A 211 -2.72 7.84 -5.03
N VAL A 212 -2.08 9.00 -4.92
CA VAL A 212 -1.49 9.72 -6.07
C VAL A 212 -0.40 8.88 -6.75
N ALA A 213 0.52 8.30 -5.97
CA ALA A 213 1.58 7.45 -6.50
C ALA A 213 1.05 6.17 -7.17
N HIS A 214 -0.09 5.64 -6.71
CA HIS A 214 -0.77 4.51 -7.36
C HIS A 214 -1.43 4.93 -8.67
N TRP A 215 -2.03 6.12 -8.71
CA TRP A 215 -2.63 6.66 -9.93
C TRP A 215 -1.60 6.80 -11.07
N HIS A 216 -0.39 7.29 -10.77
CA HIS A 216 0.71 7.36 -11.74
C HIS A 216 1.20 6.01 -12.28
N LYS A 217 0.83 4.90 -11.65
CA LYS A 217 1.17 3.53 -12.09
C LYS A 217 0.07 2.91 -12.96
N GLN A 218 -0.92 3.68 -13.39
CA GLN A 218 -1.98 3.19 -14.26
C GLN A 218 -1.37 2.59 -15.54
N PRO A 219 -1.74 1.35 -15.92
CA PRO A 219 -1.25 0.74 -17.15
C PRO A 219 -1.58 1.60 -18.37
N GLU A 220 -0.60 1.81 -19.24
CA GLU A 220 -0.79 2.52 -20.50
C GLU A 220 -1.43 1.63 -21.56
N VAL A 221 -2.27 2.22 -22.41
CA VAL A 221 -2.91 1.51 -23.53
C VAL A 221 -1.81 1.10 -24.53
N PRO A 222 -1.69 -0.20 -24.87
CA PRO A 222 -0.63 -0.65 -25.76
C PRO A 222 -0.82 -0.15 -27.18
N ALA A 223 0.26 0.33 -27.80
CA ALA A 223 0.25 0.72 -29.21
C ALA A 223 -0.09 -0.49 -30.12
N PRO A 224 -0.92 -0.30 -31.16
CA PRO A 224 -1.25 -1.36 -32.10
C PRO A 224 0.00 -1.81 -32.86
N ALA A 225 0.25 -3.12 -32.89
CA ALA A 225 1.32 -3.72 -33.66
C ALA A 225 1.11 -3.48 -35.16
N THR A 226 2.19 -3.13 -35.85
CA THR A 226 2.16 -2.93 -37.30
C THR A 226 2.67 -4.16 -38.06
N PRO A 227 2.28 -4.37 -39.32
CA PRO A 227 2.81 -5.47 -40.13
C PRO A 227 4.34 -5.45 -40.28
N ALA A 228 4.98 -4.28 -40.16
CA ALA A 228 6.42 -4.12 -40.25
C ALA A 228 7.17 -4.73 -39.05
N GLU A 229 6.52 -4.80 -37.89
CA GLU A 229 7.07 -5.41 -36.66
C GLU A 229 7.05 -6.95 -36.69
N ALA A 230 6.40 -7.57 -37.68
CA ALA A 230 6.20 -9.01 -37.71
C ALA A 230 7.55 -9.76 -37.91
N PRO A 231 8.01 -10.57 -36.94
CA PRO A 231 9.28 -11.27 -37.05
C PRO A 231 9.21 -12.35 -38.13
N ALA A 232 10.30 -12.53 -38.87
CA ALA A 232 10.37 -13.54 -39.94
C ALA A 232 10.05 -14.97 -39.43
N ALA A 233 10.39 -15.27 -38.18
CA ALA A 233 10.09 -16.55 -37.52
C ALA A 233 8.57 -16.84 -37.41
N ALA A 234 7.73 -15.81 -37.33
CA ALA A 234 6.27 -15.99 -37.27
C ALA A 234 5.67 -16.55 -38.56
N ARG A 235 6.43 -16.56 -39.66
CA ARG A 235 6.05 -17.20 -40.93
C ARG A 235 6.00 -18.73 -40.84
N LEU A 236 6.80 -19.34 -39.96
CA LEU A 236 6.91 -20.79 -39.77
C LEU A 236 5.85 -21.38 -38.83
N ALA A 237 5.08 -20.52 -38.13
CA ALA A 237 3.98 -20.94 -37.27
C ALA A 237 2.76 -21.39 -38.11
N ARG A 238 2.92 -22.44 -38.91
CA ARG A 238 1.82 -23.27 -39.39
C ARG A 238 1.60 -24.36 -38.32
N PRO A 239 0.42 -24.45 -37.68
CA PRO A 239 0.17 -25.44 -36.63
C PRO A 239 0.43 -26.89 -37.10
N VAL A 240 0.28 -27.16 -38.39
CA VAL A 240 0.57 -28.46 -39.02
C VAL A 240 2.06 -28.83 -38.98
N LEU A 241 2.98 -27.87 -39.10
CA LEU A 241 4.43 -28.14 -39.05
C LEU A 241 4.93 -28.37 -37.63
N VAL A 242 4.36 -27.67 -36.63
CA VAL A 242 4.72 -27.89 -35.21
C VAL A 242 4.22 -29.27 -34.74
N ALA A 243 3.02 -29.68 -35.15
CA ALA A 243 2.51 -31.04 -34.89
C ALA A 243 3.36 -32.11 -35.61
N ALA A 244 3.75 -31.89 -36.87
CA ALA A 244 4.59 -32.84 -37.61
C ALA A 244 6.00 -32.98 -37.02
N VAL A 245 6.60 -31.89 -36.53
CA VAL A 245 7.91 -31.93 -35.83
C VAL A 245 7.78 -32.63 -34.48
N ALA A 246 6.71 -32.38 -33.71
CA ALA A 246 6.46 -33.10 -32.47
C ALA A 246 6.25 -34.61 -32.69
N VAL A 247 5.54 -35.00 -33.76
CA VAL A 247 5.36 -36.40 -34.17
C VAL A 247 6.68 -37.03 -34.63
N LEU A 248 7.51 -36.31 -35.38
CA LEU A 248 8.84 -36.79 -35.79
C LEU A 248 9.81 -36.96 -34.61
N VAL A 249 9.78 -36.04 -33.63
CA VAL A 249 10.59 -36.17 -32.40
C VAL A 249 10.08 -37.33 -31.54
N ALA A 250 8.77 -37.52 -31.44
CA ALA A 250 8.18 -38.68 -30.73
C ALA A 250 8.53 -40.01 -31.43
N LEU A 251 8.52 -40.06 -32.76
CA LEU A 251 8.94 -41.25 -33.53
C LEU A 251 10.45 -41.51 -33.45
N ALA A 252 11.28 -40.47 -33.36
CA ALA A 252 12.72 -40.63 -33.14
C ALA A 252 13.03 -41.13 -31.71
N ALA A 253 12.28 -40.67 -30.71
CA ALA A 253 12.41 -41.14 -29.32
C ALA A 253 12.00 -42.62 -29.16
N THR A 254 10.99 -43.09 -29.90
CA THR A 254 10.60 -44.51 -29.89
C THR A 254 11.56 -45.39 -30.68
N ALA A 255 12.21 -44.89 -31.74
CA ALA A 255 13.25 -45.62 -32.46
C ALA A 255 14.57 -45.74 -31.68
N GLY A 256 14.90 -44.75 -30.82
CA GLY A 256 16.09 -44.79 -29.95
C GLY A 256 16.00 -45.80 -28.80
N ALA A 257 14.79 -46.12 -28.32
CA ALA A 257 14.58 -47.06 -27.23
C ALA A 257 14.71 -48.55 -27.63
N VAL A 258 14.73 -48.87 -28.93
CA VAL A 258 14.72 -50.27 -29.42
C VAL A 258 16.14 -50.86 -29.57
N ARG A 259 17.20 -50.08 -29.33
CA ARG A 259 18.59 -50.52 -29.56
C ARG A 259 19.45 -50.70 -28.32
N TRP A 260 18.86 -50.68 -27.12
CA TRP A 260 19.56 -50.89 -25.85
C TRP A 260 18.85 -51.94 -24.96
N SER A 261 18.48 -53.09 -25.53
CA SER A 261 17.92 -54.21 -24.73
C SER A 261 18.27 -55.56 -25.33
N ALA A 262 19.56 -55.84 -25.51
CA ALA A 262 20.06 -57.19 -25.67
C ALA A 262 21.55 -57.22 -25.34
N LEU A 263 21.89 -57.54 -24.10
CA LEU A 263 22.82 -58.62 -23.78
C LEU A 263 22.72 -58.97 -22.29
N ASP A 264 22.63 -60.28 -22.12
CA ASP A 264 22.48 -61.17 -20.98
C ASP A 264 22.78 -60.78 -19.52
N ARG A 265 22.06 -61.56 -18.70
CA ARG A 265 21.94 -61.67 -17.24
C ARG A 265 23.04 -62.65 -16.70
N PRO A 266 22.97 -63.11 -15.43
CA PRO A 266 23.64 -62.65 -14.19
C PRO A 266 24.75 -63.61 -13.70
N VAL A 267 25.37 -63.36 -12.51
CA VAL A 267 25.71 -64.35 -11.45
C VAL A 267 26.61 -63.74 -10.34
N VAL A 268 26.15 -63.89 -9.08
CA VAL A 268 26.82 -64.16 -7.78
C VAL A 268 28.14 -63.46 -7.38
N GLY A 269 28.03 -62.65 -6.30
CA GLY A 269 28.84 -62.61 -5.07
C GLY A 269 30.37 -62.73 -5.08
N MET A 270 31.05 -61.71 -4.53
CA MET A 270 31.94 -61.85 -3.35
C MET A 270 32.42 -60.49 -2.85
N GLU A 271 32.64 -60.48 -1.54
CA GLU A 271 33.24 -59.47 -0.66
C GLU A 271 34.76 -59.36 -0.90
N MET A 272 35.34 -58.16 -0.76
CA MET A 272 36.63 -57.85 -0.09
C MET A 272 37.15 -56.44 -0.42
N ASP A 273 37.80 -55.89 0.60
CA ASP A 273 38.52 -54.63 0.75
C ASP A 273 39.52 -54.22 -0.36
N GLY A 274 39.79 -52.90 -0.40
CA GLY A 274 41.16 -52.40 -0.56
C GLY A 274 41.45 -51.43 -1.71
N GLY A 275 41.60 -50.14 -1.37
CA GLY A 275 42.82 -49.38 -1.68
C GLY A 275 43.05 -48.74 -3.06
N VAL A 276 43.22 -47.42 -3.01
CA VAL A 276 44.29 -46.60 -3.63
C VAL A 276 44.10 -46.06 -5.07
N ASP A 277 44.25 -44.72 -5.14
CA ASP A 277 44.69 -43.78 -6.20
C ASP A 277 44.06 -43.74 -7.60
N GLY A 278 43.68 -42.51 -8.00
CA GLY A 278 43.54 -42.12 -9.41
C GLY A 278 42.61 -40.95 -9.69
N ASP A 279 43.08 -39.71 -9.48
CA ASP A 279 42.77 -38.55 -10.34
C ASP A 279 43.20 -38.90 -11.80
N PRO A 280 42.69 -38.33 -12.94
CA PRO A 280 42.45 -36.89 -13.07
C PRO A 280 41.39 -36.38 -14.08
N THR A 281 41.22 -35.05 -13.98
CA THR A 281 41.00 -34.05 -15.04
C THR A 281 39.57 -33.70 -15.49
N ASP A 282 39.17 -32.50 -15.06
CA ASP A 282 38.16 -31.60 -15.59
C ASP A 282 38.83 -30.53 -16.49
N PRO A 283 38.35 -30.25 -17.71
CA PRO A 283 38.61 -29.02 -18.44
C PRO A 283 37.34 -28.15 -18.41
N GLY A 284 37.27 -27.00 -17.75
CA GLY A 284 38.16 -25.84 -17.88
C GLY A 284 37.75 -24.99 -19.09
N GLU A 285 37.01 -23.88 -18.87
CA GLU A 285 37.07 -22.63 -19.65
C GLU A 285 36.17 -21.50 -19.07
N PRO A 286 36.40 -20.20 -19.37
CA PRO A 286 36.76 -19.23 -18.34
C PRO A 286 35.86 -17.98 -18.24
N SER A 287 36.02 -17.28 -17.12
CA SER A 287 35.62 -15.88 -16.92
C SER A 287 36.72 -14.90 -17.35
N PRO A 288 36.38 -13.67 -17.76
CA PRO A 288 37.28 -12.54 -17.65
C PRO A 288 36.91 -11.63 -16.45
N SER A 289 37.90 -11.40 -15.59
CA SER A 289 37.93 -10.31 -14.61
C SER A 289 38.38 -9.01 -15.26
N THR A 290 37.89 -7.88 -14.77
CA THR A 290 38.63 -6.62 -14.77
C THR A 290 38.49 -6.03 -13.37
N GLY A 291 39.62 -5.95 -12.66
CA GLY A 291 39.71 -5.38 -11.33
C GLY A 291 40.12 -3.92 -11.32
N LEU A 292 40.05 -3.31 -10.14
CA LEU A 292 41.10 -2.53 -9.46
C LEU A 292 40.46 -1.56 -8.46
N GLY A 293 40.95 -1.54 -7.22
CA GLY A 293 40.76 -0.42 -6.31
C GLY A 293 40.48 -0.78 -4.84
N THR A 294 41.47 -1.27 -4.11
CA THR A 294 41.57 -1.12 -2.64
C THR A 294 42.10 0.29 -2.31
N PRO A 295 41.71 0.85 -1.15
CA PRO A 295 42.73 1.07 -0.12
C PRO A 295 42.29 0.80 1.33
N VAL A 296 43.20 0.13 2.04
CA VAL A 296 43.74 0.34 3.41
C VAL A 296 42.84 0.78 4.60
N SER A 297 42.66 -0.17 5.50
CA SER A 297 42.86 -0.17 6.98
C SER A 297 43.03 1.14 7.76
N SER A 298 42.25 1.29 8.83
CA SER A 298 42.64 1.96 10.09
C SER A 298 41.81 1.43 11.27
N THR A 299 42.46 0.63 12.12
CA THR A 299 42.02 0.23 13.46
C THR A 299 42.32 1.33 14.48
N PRO A 300 41.53 1.41 15.57
CA PRO A 300 42.15 1.62 16.86
C PRO A 300 41.82 0.50 17.86
N THR A 301 42.89 -0.04 18.41
CA THR A 301 42.94 -0.92 19.58
C THR A 301 43.10 -0.05 20.83
N ILE A 302 42.21 -0.17 21.82
CA ILE A 302 42.51 0.19 23.22
C ILE A 302 42.04 -0.95 24.12
N SER A 303 42.96 -1.39 24.97
CA SER A 303 42.88 -2.52 25.91
C SER A 303 42.25 -2.13 27.27
N PRO A 304 41.96 -3.10 28.16
CA PRO A 304 41.04 -2.96 29.30
C PRO A 304 41.74 -2.57 30.62
N GLY A 305 41.02 -1.87 31.48
CA GLY A 305 41.39 -1.60 32.87
C GLY A 305 40.34 -2.15 33.83
N ALA A 306 40.78 -3.06 34.72
CA ALA A 306 39.99 -3.75 35.73
C ALA A 306 39.89 -2.96 37.06
N THR A 307 39.24 -3.60 38.06
CA THR A 307 39.08 -3.27 39.50
C THR A 307 37.77 -2.52 39.81
N GLY A 308 36.86 -2.91 40.70
CA GLY A 308 36.71 -3.98 41.69
C GLY A 308 35.51 -3.62 42.60
N THR A 309 34.73 -4.63 43.00
CA THR A 309 33.68 -4.82 44.06
C THR A 309 33.63 -3.75 45.20
N PRO A 310 32.49 -3.43 45.91
CA PRO A 310 31.41 -4.34 46.35
C PRO A 310 29.94 -3.81 46.45
N VAL A 311 29.03 -4.79 46.60
CA VAL A 311 27.63 -4.75 47.12
C VAL A 311 27.66 -4.42 48.63
N PRO A 312 26.74 -3.62 49.24
CA PRO A 312 25.39 -4.10 49.63
C PRO A 312 24.26 -3.06 49.84
N GLY A 313 23.01 -3.54 49.89
CA GLY A 313 21.95 -2.88 50.69
C GLY A 313 20.53 -2.90 50.13
N ARG A 314 19.79 -3.97 50.43
CA ARG A 314 18.32 -4.03 50.41
C ARG A 314 17.75 -3.30 51.65
N PRO A 315 16.59 -2.63 51.55
CA PRO A 315 15.50 -3.00 52.46
C PRO A 315 14.09 -2.97 51.80
N ASP A 316 13.34 -4.06 51.98
CA ASP A 316 11.87 -4.08 52.05
C ASP A 316 11.46 -4.03 53.54
N PRO A 317 10.17 -4.03 53.93
CA PRO A 317 9.05 -3.19 53.49
C PRO A 317 8.38 -2.52 54.72
N GLY A 318 7.86 -1.30 54.56
CA GLY A 318 7.16 -0.56 55.61
C GLY A 318 5.65 -0.68 55.50
N THR A 319 5.06 -1.65 56.20
CA THR A 319 3.63 -1.73 56.52
C THR A 319 3.26 -0.71 57.59
N THR A 320 2.30 0.19 57.33
CA THR A 320 1.39 0.76 58.35
C THR A 320 0.10 1.29 57.70
N ALA A 321 -1.02 0.58 57.90
CA ALA A 321 -2.34 1.16 58.19
C ALA A 321 -2.43 1.31 59.74
N PRO A 322 -3.22 2.22 60.36
CA PRO A 322 -4.69 2.29 60.27
C PRO A 322 -5.23 3.75 60.27
N THR A 323 -6.50 4.07 60.01
CA THR A 323 -7.56 4.12 61.06
C THR A 323 -8.81 4.75 60.43
N ALA A 324 -9.97 4.11 60.64
CA ALA A 324 -11.28 4.63 60.31
C ALA A 324 -11.78 5.65 61.35
N GLY A 325 -12.60 6.61 60.93
CA GLY A 325 -13.40 7.43 61.84
C GLY A 325 -14.40 8.33 61.10
N PRO A 326 -15.68 8.43 61.52
CA PRO A 326 -16.82 8.77 60.66
C PRO A 326 -17.35 10.21 60.89
N GLY A 327 -18.21 10.71 60.00
CA GLY A 327 -19.17 11.74 60.43
C GLY A 327 -19.86 12.57 59.33
N ALA A 328 -21.16 12.28 59.17
CA ALA A 328 -22.30 13.20 58.92
C ALA A 328 -22.30 14.07 57.63
N SER A 329 -23.24 13.88 56.68
CA SER A 329 -24.68 14.14 56.73
C SER A 329 -25.03 15.64 56.88
N GLY A 330 -25.57 16.22 55.80
CA GLY A 330 -26.14 17.56 55.78
C GLY A 330 -26.45 18.09 54.38
N GLU A 331 -27.63 17.77 53.86
CA GLU A 331 -28.37 18.47 52.79
C GLU A 331 -29.77 18.77 53.37
N PRO A 332 -30.67 19.57 52.77
CA PRO A 332 -30.57 20.84 52.01
C PRO A 332 -31.48 21.94 52.66
N ASN A 333 -31.40 23.21 52.24
CA ASN A 333 -32.58 24.06 51.87
C ASN A 333 -32.23 25.53 51.48
N PRO A 334 -33.18 26.34 50.91
CA PRO A 334 -32.90 27.23 49.79
C PRO A 334 -33.10 28.72 50.17
N GLY A 335 -32.55 29.63 49.35
CA GLY A 335 -32.55 31.07 49.62
C GLY A 335 -32.96 31.90 48.41
N ARG A 336 -34.25 32.18 48.33
CA ARG A 336 -35.01 33.04 47.41
C ARG A 336 -34.51 34.50 47.42
N GLY A 337 -34.45 35.15 46.25
CA GLY A 337 -34.25 36.60 46.17
C GLY A 337 -34.15 37.20 44.75
N GLY A 338 -35.27 37.34 44.04
CA GLY A 338 -35.52 38.53 43.21
C GLY A 338 -36.33 39.55 44.04
N PRO A 339 -36.76 40.74 43.53
CA PRO A 339 -36.80 41.23 42.15
C PRO A 339 -36.28 42.69 41.98
N SER A 340 -36.22 43.24 40.76
CA SER A 340 -36.82 44.57 40.46
C SER A 340 -36.80 44.91 38.97
N PHE A 341 -37.97 45.28 38.44
CA PHE A 341 -38.23 45.81 37.10
C PHE A 341 -38.42 47.34 37.16
N SER A 342 -38.13 48.06 36.05
CA SER A 342 -38.93 49.16 35.45
C SER A 342 -38.04 50.20 34.73
N PRO A 343 -38.57 51.10 33.87
CA PRO A 343 -39.61 50.96 32.82
C PRO A 343 -39.23 51.76 31.51
N PRO A 344 -40.07 51.83 30.47
CA PRO A 344 -39.73 52.25 29.09
C PRO A 344 -40.09 53.71 28.77
N GLN A 345 -39.47 54.31 27.74
CA GLN A 345 -39.94 55.58 27.13
C GLN A 345 -39.32 55.86 25.73
N PRO A 346 -39.85 56.81 24.92
CA PRO A 346 -40.70 56.61 23.74
C PRO A 346 -40.07 57.12 22.39
N PRO A 347 -40.73 57.01 21.22
CA PRO A 347 -40.12 57.24 19.90
C PRO A 347 -40.31 58.69 19.40
N ASP A 348 -39.37 59.18 18.57
CA ASP A 348 -39.64 60.24 17.57
C ASP A 348 -38.49 60.35 16.53
N PRO A 349 -38.62 61.10 15.40
CA PRO A 349 -38.75 60.51 14.07
C PRO A 349 -37.72 61.02 13.05
N GLY A 350 -37.62 60.32 11.91
CA GLY A 350 -37.26 60.95 10.64
C GLY A 350 -35.83 60.73 10.12
N ASP A 351 -35.76 59.88 9.12
CA ASP A 351 -35.39 60.24 7.74
C ASP A 351 -34.08 59.66 7.15
N THR A 352 -34.32 58.90 6.09
CA THR A 352 -33.52 58.54 4.89
C THR A 352 -31.99 58.51 4.90
N GLY A 353 -31.45 57.37 4.45
CA GLY A 353 -30.24 57.35 3.62
C GLY A 353 -29.30 56.17 3.88
N ASN A 354 -29.56 55.02 3.24
CA ASN A 354 -28.52 54.01 3.01
C ASN A 354 -27.60 54.53 1.88
N PRO A 355 -26.25 54.43 2.00
CA PRO A 355 -25.60 53.25 1.44
C PRO A 355 -24.37 52.75 2.22
N GLN A 356 -24.39 51.44 2.47
CA GLN A 356 -23.30 50.45 2.27
C GLN A 356 -21.84 50.94 2.45
N PRO A 357 -21.15 50.54 3.53
CA PRO A 357 -19.72 50.80 3.69
C PRO A 357 -18.89 49.90 2.75
N SER A 358 -18.08 50.57 1.92
CA SER A 358 -17.00 49.99 1.11
C SER A 358 -15.89 49.40 2.00
N PRO A 359 -15.38 48.19 1.70
CA PRO A 359 -14.16 47.71 2.32
C PRO A 359 -12.93 48.35 1.67
N SER A 360 -12.02 48.82 2.54
CA SER A 360 -10.67 49.24 2.18
C SER A 360 -9.73 48.04 2.03
N ALA A 361 -8.82 48.19 1.07
CA ALA A 361 -7.49 47.58 0.94
C ALA A 361 -7.43 46.11 0.49
N SER A 362 -7.35 45.96 -0.83
CA SER A 362 -6.87 44.79 -1.56
C SER A 362 -5.47 44.37 -1.12
N SER A 363 -5.36 43.11 -0.69
CA SER A 363 -4.13 42.32 -0.69
C SER A 363 -3.54 42.27 -2.11
N PRO A 364 -2.21 42.29 -2.32
CA PRO A 364 -1.62 42.27 -3.65
C PRO A 364 -2.10 41.05 -4.43
N SER A 365 -2.76 41.30 -5.57
CA SER A 365 -3.27 40.24 -6.44
C SER A 365 -2.15 39.29 -6.85
N PRO A 366 -2.31 37.97 -6.62
CA PRO A 366 -1.33 36.99 -7.06
C PRO A 366 -1.17 37.06 -8.59
N ILE A 367 0.06 36.82 -9.04
CA ILE A 367 0.43 36.76 -10.46
C ILE A 367 -0.52 35.76 -11.15
N PRO A 368 -1.15 36.09 -12.29
CA PRO A 368 -2.15 35.22 -12.91
C PRO A 368 -1.52 33.87 -13.28
N ALA A 369 -1.97 32.80 -12.61
CA ALA A 369 -1.61 31.45 -13.00
C ALA A 369 -2.11 31.17 -14.43
N ASP A 370 -1.31 30.47 -15.23
CA ASP A 370 -1.75 30.02 -16.55
C ASP A 370 -2.86 28.98 -16.36
N ARG A 371 -4.10 29.41 -16.64
CA ARG A 371 -5.31 28.63 -16.40
C ARG A 371 -5.72 27.77 -17.57
N CYS A 372 -4.95 27.79 -18.66
CA CYS A 372 -5.13 26.91 -19.81
C CYS A 372 -6.57 26.89 -20.35
N GLY A 373 -7.19 28.06 -20.40
CA GLY A 373 -8.56 28.24 -20.88
C GLY A 373 -9.65 28.03 -19.83
N ALA A 374 -9.33 27.75 -18.57
CA ALA A 374 -10.30 27.84 -17.48
C ALA A 374 -10.69 29.31 -17.22
N PRO A 375 -11.97 29.57 -16.86
CA PRO A 375 -12.43 30.90 -16.46
C PRO A 375 -11.63 31.49 -15.31
N GLU A 376 -11.69 32.82 -15.17
CA GLU A 376 -11.10 33.48 -14.03
C GLU A 376 -11.89 33.11 -12.76
N ASN A 377 -11.23 32.45 -11.82
CA ASN A 377 -11.76 32.00 -10.54
C ASN A 377 -10.76 32.30 -9.40
N PRO A 378 -11.21 32.43 -8.15
CA PRO A 378 -10.32 32.74 -7.02
C PRO A 378 -9.53 31.53 -6.52
N TYR A 379 -9.92 30.31 -6.90
CA TYR A 379 -9.36 29.03 -6.44
C TYR A 379 -8.15 28.57 -7.25
N ASN A 380 -7.75 29.33 -8.27
CA ASN A 380 -6.70 28.95 -9.22
C ASN A 380 -6.97 27.66 -10.00
N TYR A 381 -8.22 27.23 -10.08
CA TYR A 381 -8.59 26.06 -10.85
C TYR A 381 -8.28 26.25 -12.33
N ASN A 382 -7.74 25.20 -12.95
CA ASN A 382 -7.25 25.18 -14.32
C ASN A 382 -7.62 23.88 -15.04
N TYR A 383 -7.26 23.77 -16.33
CA TYR A 383 -7.58 22.59 -17.15
C TYR A 383 -6.37 21.83 -17.71
N CYS A 384 -5.14 22.22 -17.41
CA CYS A 384 -3.95 21.61 -18.02
C CYS A 384 -3.09 20.80 -17.07
N GLY A 385 -3.36 20.82 -15.76
CA GLY A 385 -2.73 19.91 -14.81
C GLY A 385 -2.81 20.42 -13.38
N GLY A 386 -2.42 19.54 -12.45
CA GLY A 386 -2.51 19.78 -11.01
C GLY A 386 -3.23 18.64 -10.31
N SER A 387 -3.69 18.89 -9.10
CA SER A 387 -4.44 17.90 -8.32
C SER A 387 -5.90 17.90 -8.73
N ARG A 388 -6.50 16.71 -8.85
CA ARG A 388 -7.92 16.59 -9.13
C ARG A 388 -8.73 17.11 -7.94
N ILE A 389 -9.75 17.91 -8.21
CA ILE A 389 -10.55 18.54 -7.16
C ILE A 389 -11.72 17.62 -6.81
N TYR A 390 -11.70 17.06 -5.60
CA TYR A 390 -12.73 16.15 -5.09
C TYR A 390 -13.76 16.86 -4.19
N ASP A 391 -13.37 17.99 -3.58
CA ASP A 391 -14.23 18.79 -2.72
C ASP A 391 -14.09 20.27 -3.12
N PRO A 392 -14.83 20.74 -4.14
CA PRO A 392 -14.71 22.11 -4.61
C PRO A 392 -15.47 23.08 -3.71
N GLU A 393 -15.04 24.34 -3.70
CA GLU A 393 -15.67 25.39 -2.90
C GLU A 393 -17.14 25.60 -3.30
N ALA A 394 -17.99 25.85 -2.31
CA ALA A 394 -19.45 25.86 -2.47
C ALA A 394 -19.97 26.85 -3.53
N ASP A 395 -19.21 27.88 -3.88
CA ASP A 395 -19.55 28.89 -4.88
C ASP A 395 -18.81 28.72 -6.22
N VAL A 396 -18.11 27.59 -6.44
CA VAL A 396 -17.34 27.28 -7.66
C VAL A 396 -18.16 27.47 -8.95
N CYS A 397 -19.46 27.18 -8.90
CA CYS A 397 -20.38 27.32 -10.03
C CYS A 397 -20.75 28.77 -10.36
N SER A 398 -20.27 29.75 -9.59
CA SER A 398 -20.33 31.17 -9.93
C SER A 398 -19.25 31.57 -10.93
N TYR A 399 -18.18 30.77 -11.05
CA TYR A 399 -17.04 31.01 -11.93
C TYR A 399 -17.00 30.01 -13.08
N PHE A 400 -17.45 28.78 -12.85
CA PHE A 400 -17.55 27.72 -13.84
C PHE A 400 -19.01 27.48 -14.22
N ALA A 401 -19.26 27.24 -15.51
CA ALA A 401 -20.59 26.84 -15.97
C ALA A 401 -20.86 25.39 -15.55
N CYS A 402 -21.41 25.19 -14.36
CA CYS A 402 -21.73 23.86 -13.85
C CYS A 402 -22.96 23.27 -14.52
N VAL A 403 -23.00 21.94 -14.63
CA VAL A 403 -24.24 21.20 -14.90
C VAL A 403 -25.21 21.37 -13.72
N GLU A 404 -26.51 21.28 -13.96
CA GLU A 404 -27.53 21.49 -12.92
C GLU A 404 -27.36 20.53 -11.73
N THR A 405 -26.95 19.28 -12.01
CA THR A 405 -26.72 18.23 -11.01
C THR A 405 -25.29 18.19 -10.49
N PHE A 406 -24.54 19.30 -10.56
CA PHE A 406 -23.11 19.33 -10.23
C PHE A 406 -22.81 18.78 -8.84
N TRP A 407 -23.54 19.23 -7.81
CA TRP A 407 -23.34 18.80 -6.41
C TRP A 407 -23.87 17.39 -6.11
N GLU A 408 -24.64 16.81 -7.02
CA GLU A 408 -25.11 15.42 -6.91
C GLU A 408 -24.13 14.42 -7.54
N GLY A 409 -23.10 14.93 -8.24
CA GLY A 409 -22.06 14.12 -8.88
C GLY A 409 -21.10 13.49 -7.87
N ASN A 410 -20.55 12.34 -8.25
CA ASN A 410 -19.54 11.62 -7.46
C ASN A 410 -18.24 11.55 -8.26
N GLY A 411 -17.15 12.06 -7.70
CA GLY A 411 -15.93 12.16 -8.47
C GLY A 411 -15.04 13.31 -8.10
N TYR A 412 -14.21 13.64 -9.07
CA TYR A 412 -13.53 14.92 -9.13
C TYR A 412 -14.16 15.77 -10.25
N MET A 413 -13.88 17.07 -10.21
CA MET A 413 -14.37 18.01 -11.22
C MET A 413 -13.82 17.69 -12.62
N VAL A 414 -14.70 17.63 -13.61
CA VAL A 414 -14.36 17.44 -15.03
C VAL A 414 -15.08 18.45 -15.91
N LEU A 415 -14.42 18.89 -16.97
CA LEU A 415 -15.02 19.66 -18.05
C LEU A 415 -15.61 18.70 -19.10
N CYS A 416 -16.89 18.87 -19.39
CA CYS A 416 -17.63 18.13 -20.39
C CYS A 416 -17.42 18.69 -21.80
N ASN A 417 -17.73 17.91 -22.83
CA ASN A 417 -17.54 18.30 -24.23
C ASN A 417 -18.39 19.50 -24.68
N ASP A 418 -19.55 19.71 -24.05
CA ASP A 418 -20.39 20.89 -24.27
C ASP A 418 -19.90 22.15 -23.52
N GLY A 419 -18.83 22.03 -22.73
CA GLY A 419 -18.21 23.14 -22.00
C GLY A 419 -18.74 23.33 -20.58
N LEU A 420 -19.68 22.49 -20.12
CA LEU A 420 -20.12 22.50 -18.73
C LEU A 420 -19.18 21.71 -17.81
N VAL A 421 -19.17 22.04 -16.52
CA VAL A 421 -18.36 21.35 -15.51
C VAL A 421 -19.24 20.45 -14.66
N SER A 422 -18.75 19.25 -14.32
CA SER A 422 -19.48 18.22 -13.57
C SER A 422 -18.58 17.57 -12.51
N MET A 423 -19.14 17.15 -11.38
CA MET A 423 -18.45 16.31 -10.37
C MET A 423 -18.51 14.81 -10.70
N THR A 424 -18.60 14.42 -11.97
CA THR A 424 -18.78 13.01 -12.36
C THR A 424 -17.49 12.32 -12.78
N GLY A 425 -16.31 12.88 -12.48
CA GLY A 425 -15.02 12.38 -12.95
C GLY A 425 -14.69 10.92 -12.59
N MET A 426 -15.37 10.33 -11.60
CA MET A 426 -15.22 8.92 -11.23
C MET A 426 -16.32 7.99 -11.78
N GLY A 427 -17.30 8.51 -12.53
CA GLY A 427 -18.40 7.74 -13.11
C GLY A 427 -17.95 6.84 -14.28
N THR A 428 -18.75 5.82 -14.60
CA THR A 428 -18.49 4.94 -15.77
C THR A 428 -18.66 5.65 -17.11
N GLN A 429 -19.43 6.74 -17.13
CA GLN A 429 -19.58 7.68 -18.24
C GLN A 429 -19.62 9.10 -17.67
N PRO A 430 -18.46 9.69 -17.29
CA PRO A 430 -18.44 11.06 -16.83
C PRO A 430 -18.98 11.96 -17.94
N CYS A 431 -19.77 12.97 -17.57
CA CYS A 431 -20.45 13.84 -18.53
C CYS A 431 -21.35 13.09 -19.54
N GLY A 432 -21.97 11.96 -19.15
CA GLY A 432 -22.76 11.11 -20.05
C GLY A 432 -23.92 11.82 -20.78
N GLY A 433 -24.58 12.77 -20.13
CA GLY A 433 -25.61 13.64 -20.75
C GLY A 433 -25.05 14.82 -21.55
N HIS A 434 -23.74 15.03 -21.50
CA HIS A 434 -23.02 16.22 -21.95
C HIS A 434 -21.93 15.89 -22.98
N GLY A 435 -22.10 14.77 -23.69
CA GLY A 435 -21.19 14.34 -24.76
C GLY A 435 -19.86 13.74 -24.29
N GLY A 436 -19.74 13.38 -23.00
CA GLY A 436 -18.55 12.77 -22.41
C GLY A 436 -17.52 13.79 -21.91
N THR A 437 -16.50 13.28 -21.22
CA THR A 437 -15.40 14.10 -20.69
C THR A 437 -14.60 14.71 -21.81
N LYS A 438 -14.40 16.03 -21.75
CA LYS A 438 -13.42 16.72 -22.57
C LYS A 438 -12.05 16.64 -21.92
N GLN A 439 -11.96 17.03 -20.65
CA GLN A 439 -10.75 17.02 -19.83
C GLN A 439 -11.09 17.16 -18.34
N ASP A 440 -10.14 16.86 -17.47
CA ASP A 440 -10.30 17.02 -16.02
C ASP A 440 -10.11 18.49 -15.61
N VAL A 441 -10.63 18.87 -14.44
CA VAL A 441 -10.36 20.17 -13.81
C VAL A 441 -9.44 19.95 -12.62
N TYR A 442 -8.46 20.82 -12.48
CA TYR A 442 -7.38 20.68 -11.52
C TYR A 442 -7.24 21.93 -10.66
N ASP A 443 -6.79 21.73 -9.43
CA ASP A 443 -6.22 22.76 -8.59
C ASP A 443 -4.72 22.92 -8.91
N ALA A 444 -4.28 24.17 -9.12
CA ALA A 444 -3.00 24.52 -9.76
C ALA A 444 -1.78 24.43 -8.85
#